data_AF-A0A2P4Z3G4-F1
#
_entry.id   AF-A0A2P4Z3G4-F1
#
_cell.length_a   1.000
_cell.length_b   1.000
_cell.length_c   1.000
_cell.angle_alpha   90.00
_cell.angle_beta   90.00
_cell.angle_gamma   90.00
#
_symmetry.space_group_name_H-M   'P 1'
#
loop_
_entity.id
_entity.type
_entity.pdbx_description
1 polymer ?
#
loop_
_entity_poly.entity_id
_entity_poly.type
_entity_poly.pdbx_seq_one_letter_code
_entity_poly.pdbx_strand_id
1 'polypeptide(L)'
;MQKSLSIHKHKMVLKLLLTTLLGLLNVIVWTNGEEREPFCLEIYDNKNDERHPPYYLLNEFPICKEHERRTCCKKSHSEAISRLFSTLAARSSLSARCSNFYQKSLCSYCDADIGVGKKVIQKSPILCQSYCNLWYDACYEDYFDNIQNSYIRNIEDISFIRLNLIPCTDSSTICSPLHAITLDPTEFCSLNGFSTHQDFHSSSGPAGLTEYNTECFNGVPAASVLKPGIKQKTQSYKYKRPQYNKKSKAKNKFYQIVRDHVDVLLKNIKVPLPVIAFISIILIWMINQIINFFI
;
A
#
# COMPACT_ATOMS: atom_id res chain seq x y z
N MET A 1 -9.86 64.38 -16.13
CA MET A 1 -10.16 63.52 -14.97
C MET A 1 -10.39 62.06 -15.40
N GLN A 2 -9.37 61.34 -15.89
CA GLN A 2 -9.56 59.98 -16.46
C GLN A 2 -8.51 58.94 -16.00
N LYS A 3 -7.50 59.34 -15.21
CA LYS A 3 -6.44 58.43 -14.71
C LYS A 3 -6.81 57.64 -13.43
N SER A 4 -7.84 58.06 -12.68
CA SER A 4 -8.23 57.41 -11.42
C SER A 4 -8.93 56.06 -11.60
N LEU A 5 -9.66 55.88 -12.71
CA LEU A 5 -10.49 54.68 -12.92
C LEU A 5 -9.69 53.43 -13.33
N SER A 6 -8.47 53.61 -13.85
CA SER A 6 -7.62 52.50 -14.33
C SER A 6 -6.95 51.74 -13.17
N ILE A 7 -6.46 52.48 -12.16
CA ILE A 7 -5.72 51.91 -11.02
C ILE A 7 -6.60 50.97 -10.18
N HIS A 8 -7.91 51.26 -10.10
CA HIS A 8 -8.82 50.43 -9.32
C HIS A 8 -9.07 49.07 -9.96
N LYS A 9 -9.10 48.99 -11.30
CA LYS A 9 -9.27 47.72 -12.03
C LYS A 9 -8.05 46.81 -11.86
N HIS A 10 -6.84 47.35 -11.90
CA HIS A 10 -5.61 46.56 -11.71
C HIS A 10 -5.51 45.97 -10.31
N LYS A 11 -5.90 46.72 -9.26
CA LYS A 11 -5.93 46.19 -7.89
C LYS A 11 -6.94 45.05 -7.72
N MET A 12 -8.06 45.08 -8.43
CA MET A 12 -9.08 44.03 -8.35
C MET A 12 -8.63 42.75 -9.07
N VAL A 13 -7.99 42.87 -10.24
CA VAL A 13 -7.43 41.73 -10.99
C VAL A 13 -6.28 41.07 -10.21
N LEU A 14 -5.41 41.86 -9.57
CA LEU A 14 -4.31 41.32 -8.77
C LEU A 14 -4.80 40.55 -7.54
N LYS A 15 -5.83 41.05 -6.83
CA LYS A 15 -6.45 40.32 -5.71
C LYS A 15 -7.10 39.01 -6.16
N LEU A 16 -7.72 39.00 -7.35
CA LEU A 16 -8.35 37.80 -7.89
C LEU A 16 -7.30 36.73 -8.26
N LEU A 17 -6.17 37.14 -8.85
CA LEU A 17 -5.07 36.23 -9.18
C LEU A 17 -4.35 35.69 -7.94
N LEU A 18 -4.16 36.51 -6.90
CA LEU A 18 -3.52 36.08 -5.66
C LEU A 18 -4.38 35.05 -4.90
N THR A 19 -5.70 35.26 -4.89
CA THR A 19 -6.64 34.34 -4.21
C THR A 19 -6.81 33.02 -4.95
N THR A 20 -6.80 33.01 -6.29
CA THR A 20 -6.80 31.76 -7.06
C THR A 20 -5.49 30.99 -6.92
N LEU A 21 -4.34 31.68 -6.89
CA LEU A 21 -3.03 31.04 -6.67
C LEU A 21 -2.92 30.43 -5.26
N LEU A 22 -3.36 31.14 -4.21
CA LEU A 22 -3.44 30.57 -2.86
C LEU A 22 -4.43 29.40 -2.78
N GLY A 23 -5.53 29.45 -3.52
CA GLY A 23 -6.49 28.35 -3.61
C GLY A 23 -5.88 27.09 -4.24
N LEU A 24 -5.10 27.25 -5.31
CA LEU A 24 -4.39 26.15 -5.97
C LEU A 24 -3.27 25.58 -5.09
N LEU A 25 -2.54 26.41 -4.36
CA LEU A 25 -1.52 25.94 -3.41
C LEU A 25 -2.12 25.12 -2.26
N ASN A 26 -3.28 25.52 -1.72
CA ASN A 26 -3.99 24.73 -0.69
C ASN A 26 -4.51 23.38 -1.24
N VAL A 27 -4.87 23.32 -2.52
CA VAL A 27 -5.28 22.08 -3.19
C VAL A 27 -4.11 21.10 -3.31
N ILE A 28 -2.90 21.57 -3.60
CA ILE A 28 -1.70 20.72 -3.71
C ILE A 28 -1.31 20.15 -2.33
N VAL A 29 -1.43 20.95 -1.25
CA VAL A 29 -1.09 20.52 0.11
C VAL A 29 -2.04 19.45 0.69
N TRP A 30 -3.25 19.30 0.12
CA TRP A 30 -4.25 18.31 0.57
C TRP A 30 -4.23 16.98 -0.21
N THR A 31 -3.18 16.72 -1.00
CA THR A 31 -3.04 15.44 -1.75
C THR A 31 -2.11 14.42 -1.11
N ASN A 32 -1.75 14.60 0.17
CA ASN A 32 -1.22 13.51 0.97
C ASN A 32 -2.38 12.56 1.31
N GLY A 33 -2.63 11.65 0.36
CA GLY A 33 -3.52 10.52 0.54
C GLY A 33 -3.08 9.75 1.78
N GLU A 34 -4.01 9.70 2.73
CA GLU A 34 -4.00 8.85 3.91
C GLU A 34 -3.55 7.44 3.52
N GLU A 35 -2.33 7.07 3.91
CA GLU A 35 -1.83 5.72 3.76
C GLU A 35 -2.74 4.79 4.56
N ARG A 36 -3.61 4.04 3.87
CA ARG A 36 -4.45 3.03 4.51
C ARG A 36 -3.54 2.03 5.25
N GLU A 37 -3.74 1.95 6.55
CA GLU A 37 -2.93 1.20 7.53
C GLU A 37 -2.98 -0.32 7.34
N PRO A 38 -1.94 -1.08 7.74
CA PRO A 38 -2.02 -2.53 7.77
C PRO A 38 -2.42 -3.06 9.16
N PHE A 39 -3.66 -3.53 9.20
CA PHE A 39 -4.13 -4.83 9.70
C PHE A 39 -4.01 -5.23 11.17
N CYS A 40 -3.00 -4.83 11.94
CA CYS A 40 -3.09 -4.69 13.41
C CYS A 40 -2.05 -3.69 13.94
N LEU A 41 -1.80 -2.67 13.14
CA LEU A 41 -1.11 -1.44 13.50
C LEU A 41 -2.07 -0.26 13.34
N GLU A 42 -3.20 -0.28 14.06
CA GLU A 42 -3.86 0.94 14.59
C GLU A 42 -3.23 1.28 15.95
N ILE A 43 -1.90 1.18 16.07
CA ILE A 43 -1.17 1.36 17.34
C ILE A 43 0.07 2.22 17.10
N TYR A 44 -0.17 3.40 16.54
CA TYR A 44 0.56 4.64 16.82
C TYR A 44 -0.42 5.83 16.71
N ASP A 45 -1.66 5.70 17.21
CA ASP A 45 -2.36 6.92 17.62
C ASP A 45 -1.67 7.36 18.91
N ASN A 46 -0.91 8.45 18.81
CA ASN A 46 -0.04 9.03 19.84
C ASN A 46 -0.80 9.47 21.11
N LYS A 47 -2.06 9.06 21.27
CA LYS A 47 -2.97 9.47 22.33
C LYS A 47 -3.28 8.38 23.35
N ASN A 48 -3.14 7.08 23.05
CA ASN A 48 -3.30 6.00 24.04
C ASN A 48 -2.55 4.72 23.62
N ASP A 49 -1.61 4.27 24.46
CA ASP A 49 -0.75 3.09 24.29
C ASP A 49 -1.50 1.74 24.49
N GLU A 50 -2.64 1.56 23.82
CA GLU A 50 -3.45 0.35 23.95
C GLU A 50 -3.11 -0.68 22.85
N ARG A 51 -2.31 -1.68 23.24
CA ARG A 51 -2.06 -2.88 22.42
C ARG A 51 -3.34 -3.68 22.21
N HIS A 52 -3.87 -3.69 20.99
CA HIS A 52 -5.03 -4.49 20.64
C HIS A 52 -4.63 -5.96 20.47
N PRO A 53 -5.26 -6.89 21.20
CA PRO A 53 -4.97 -8.31 21.08
C PRO A 53 -5.56 -8.87 19.78
N PRO A 54 -4.96 -9.95 19.22
CA PRO A 54 -5.51 -10.60 18.04
C PRO A 54 -6.88 -11.21 18.33
N TYR A 55 -7.70 -11.28 17.30
CA TYR A 55 -9.08 -11.73 17.37
C TYR A 55 -9.23 -13.21 17.00
N TYR A 56 -10.35 -13.77 17.42
CA TYR A 56 -10.86 -15.06 16.97
C TYR A 56 -12.11 -14.81 16.12
N LEU A 57 -12.06 -15.17 14.84
CA LEU A 57 -13.15 -15.04 13.87
C LEU A 57 -13.43 -16.41 13.25
N LEU A 58 -14.54 -17.05 13.59
CA LEU A 58 -14.82 -18.42 13.14
C LEU A 58 -15.62 -18.43 11.83
N ASN A 59 -15.08 -19.09 10.80
CA ASN A 59 -15.72 -19.32 9.50
C ASN A 59 -16.16 -18.03 8.79
N GLU A 60 -15.43 -16.93 8.98
CA GLU A 60 -15.73 -15.66 8.30
C GLU A 60 -14.96 -15.49 7.00
N PHE A 61 -13.86 -16.23 6.83
CA PHE A 61 -12.89 -15.98 5.77
C PHE A 61 -13.13 -16.90 4.56
N PRO A 62 -13.30 -16.35 3.34
CA PRO A 62 -13.35 -17.17 2.12
C PRO A 62 -12.02 -17.91 1.85
N ILE A 63 -10.89 -17.32 2.26
CA ILE A 63 -9.52 -17.85 2.13
C ILE A 63 -8.70 -17.49 3.37
N CYS A 64 -7.53 -18.10 3.61
CA CYS A 64 -6.71 -17.83 4.82
C CYS A 64 -7.35 -18.32 6.13
N LYS A 65 -8.15 -19.39 6.06
CA LYS A 65 -8.87 -19.98 7.21
C LYS A 65 -7.93 -20.46 8.31
N GLU A 66 -6.70 -20.78 7.95
CA GLU A 66 -5.66 -21.20 8.88
C GLU A 66 -5.31 -20.11 9.93
N HIS A 67 -5.63 -18.84 9.67
CA HIS A 67 -5.41 -17.74 10.61
C HIS A 67 -6.64 -17.40 11.46
N GLU A 68 -7.85 -17.85 11.12
CA GLU A 68 -9.13 -17.47 11.75
C GLU A 68 -9.15 -17.56 13.28
N ARG A 69 -8.47 -18.56 13.85
CA ARG A 69 -8.44 -18.77 15.30
C ARG A 69 -7.62 -17.70 16.04
N ARG A 70 -6.73 -16.99 15.35
CA ARG A 70 -5.87 -15.94 15.91
C ARG A 70 -5.38 -15.06 14.76
N THR A 71 -6.12 -14.01 14.47
CA THR A 71 -5.86 -13.12 13.34
C THR A 71 -6.10 -11.66 13.71
N CYS A 72 -5.48 -10.81 12.91
CA CYS A 72 -5.70 -9.38 12.88
C CYS A 72 -6.50 -8.93 11.65
N CYS A 73 -6.72 -9.83 10.70
CA CYS A 73 -7.58 -9.56 9.57
C CYS A 73 -9.06 -9.47 9.96
N LYS A 74 -9.78 -8.65 9.21
CA LYS A 74 -11.24 -8.66 9.13
C LYS A 74 -11.64 -9.44 7.88
N LYS A 75 -12.91 -9.85 7.79
CA LYS A 75 -13.47 -10.54 6.62
C LYS A 75 -13.15 -9.84 5.29
N SER A 76 -13.24 -8.51 5.24
CA SER A 76 -12.93 -7.70 4.04
C SER A 76 -11.50 -7.90 3.54
N HIS A 77 -10.54 -8.16 4.42
CA HIS A 77 -9.13 -8.37 4.04
C HIS A 77 -8.93 -9.75 3.42
N SER A 78 -9.55 -10.78 4.00
CA SER A 78 -9.57 -12.12 3.40
C SER A 78 -10.28 -12.10 2.04
N GLU A 79 -11.38 -11.35 1.89
CA GLU A 79 -12.03 -11.17 0.59
C GLU A 79 -11.11 -10.47 -0.43
N ALA A 80 -10.37 -9.44 -0.02
CA ALA A 80 -9.41 -8.74 -0.87
C ALA A 80 -8.27 -9.66 -1.32
N ILE A 81 -7.69 -10.45 -0.40
CA ILE A 81 -6.69 -11.48 -0.69
C ILE A 81 -7.26 -12.54 -1.63
N SER A 82 -8.51 -12.97 -1.41
CA SER A 82 -9.19 -13.95 -2.27
C SER A 82 -9.32 -13.46 -3.71
N ARG A 83 -9.66 -12.19 -3.92
CA ARG A 83 -9.75 -11.58 -5.26
C ARG A 83 -8.38 -11.48 -5.92
N LEU A 84 -7.36 -11.08 -5.17
CA LEU A 84 -5.98 -11.03 -5.65
C LEU A 84 -5.51 -12.42 -6.08
N PHE A 85 -5.62 -13.41 -5.19
CA PHE A 85 -5.21 -14.77 -5.47
C PHE A 85 -5.98 -15.36 -6.67
N SER A 86 -7.28 -15.11 -6.77
CA SER A 86 -8.07 -15.55 -7.93
C SER A 86 -7.56 -14.92 -9.24
N THR A 87 -7.16 -13.65 -9.21
CA THR A 87 -6.54 -12.98 -10.37
C THR A 87 -5.21 -13.64 -10.76
N LEU A 88 -4.42 -14.06 -9.78
CA LEU A 88 -3.12 -14.72 -10.00
C LEU A 88 -3.26 -16.20 -10.38
N ALA A 89 -4.36 -16.88 -10.00
CA ALA A 89 -4.49 -18.33 -10.13
C ALA A 89 -5.46 -18.77 -11.24
N ALA A 90 -6.54 -18.04 -11.51
CA ALA A 90 -7.65 -18.52 -12.34
C ALA A 90 -7.29 -18.77 -13.81
N ARG A 91 -6.20 -18.18 -14.29
CA ARG A 91 -5.70 -18.32 -15.67
C ARG A 91 -4.19 -18.40 -15.73
N SER A 92 -3.54 -18.78 -14.63
CA SER A 92 -2.09 -18.88 -14.62
C SER A 92 -1.61 -20.27 -14.95
N SER A 93 -0.37 -20.31 -15.42
CA SER A 93 0.41 -21.51 -15.64
C SER A 93 0.99 -22.12 -14.35
N LEU A 94 0.57 -21.64 -13.16
CA LEU A 94 1.12 -22.14 -11.90
C LEU A 94 0.77 -23.60 -11.66
N SER A 95 1.79 -24.39 -11.31
CA SER A 95 1.60 -25.69 -10.68
C SER A 95 0.77 -25.58 -9.40
N ALA A 96 0.06 -26.66 -9.04
CA ALA A 96 -0.71 -26.72 -7.79
C ALA A 96 0.18 -26.49 -6.55
N ARG A 97 1.45 -26.92 -6.61
CA ARG A 97 2.42 -26.75 -5.53
C ARG A 97 2.79 -25.27 -5.37
N CYS A 98 3.18 -24.60 -6.45
CA CYS A 98 3.50 -23.16 -6.41
C CYS A 98 2.28 -22.32 -6.01
N SER A 99 1.10 -22.65 -6.56
CA SER A 99 -0.16 -21.99 -6.22
C SER A 99 -0.48 -22.06 -4.72
N ASN A 100 -0.22 -23.21 -4.07
CA ASN A 100 -0.40 -23.34 -2.62
C ASN A 100 0.52 -22.42 -1.82
N PHE A 101 1.80 -22.30 -2.21
CA PHE A 101 2.71 -21.37 -1.56
C PHE A 101 2.31 -19.92 -1.80
N TYR A 102 1.90 -19.55 -3.01
CA TYR A 102 1.36 -18.22 -3.29
C TYR A 102 0.20 -17.86 -2.36
N GLN A 103 -0.77 -18.77 -2.23
CA GLN A 103 -1.91 -18.57 -1.33
C GLN A 103 -1.45 -18.36 0.11
N LYS A 104 -0.59 -19.25 0.64
CA LYS A 104 -0.08 -19.15 2.01
C LYS A 104 0.72 -17.88 2.26
N SER A 105 1.57 -17.49 1.31
CA SER A 105 2.37 -16.26 1.39
C SER A 105 1.47 -15.03 1.41
N LEU A 106 0.45 -14.96 0.57
CA LEU A 106 -0.54 -13.86 0.60
C LEU A 106 -1.37 -13.88 1.90
N CYS A 107 -1.70 -15.07 2.40
CA CYS A 107 -2.43 -15.22 3.66
C CYS A 107 -1.61 -14.85 4.90
N SER A 108 -0.28 -14.81 4.80
CA SER A 108 0.60 -14.37 5.90
C SER A 108 0.24 -12.98 6.42
N TYR A 109 -0.28 -12.08 5.58
CA TYR A 109 -0.78 -10.78 6.01
C TYR A 109 -1.90 -10.86 7.07
N CYS A 110 -2.60 -11.99 7.17
CA CYS A 110 -3.59 -12.26 8.19
C CYS A 110 -3.05 -12.99 9.42
N ASP A 111 -1.76 -13.31 9.46
CA ASP A 111 -1.13 -13.87 10.64
C ASP A 111 -1.12 -12.86 11.79
N ALA A 112 -1.47 -13.32 12.99
CA ALA A 112 -1.51 -12.46 14.15
C ALA A 112 -0.13 -11.91 14.55
N ASP A 113 0.95 -12.67 14.40
CA ASP A 113 2.29 -12.17 14.76
C ASP A 113 2.77 -11.12 13.75
N ILE A 114 2.34 -11.20 12.49
CA ILE A 114 2.53 -10.13 11.50
C ILE A 114 1.70 -8.90 11.88
N GLY A 115 0.42 -9.11 12.19
CA GLY A 115 -0.49 -8.05 12.59
C GLY A 115 0.01 -7.25 13.79
N VAL A 116 0.52 -7.91 14.83
CA VAL A 116 1.03 -7.25 16.06
C VAL A 116 2.48 -6.76 15.93
N GLY A 117 3.05 -6.75 14.73
CA GLY A 117 4.34 -6.10 14.48
C GLY A 117 5.59 -6.97 14.71
N LYS A 118 5.46 -8.27 14.99
CA LYS A 118 6.64 -9.13 15.29
C LYS A 118 7.37 -9.61 14.04
N LYS A 119 6.63 -9.89 12.97
CA LYS A 119 7.16 -10.51 11.73
C LYS A 119 6.96 -9.59 10.52
N VAL A 120 7.12 -8.28 10.71
CA VAL A 120 6.86 -7.27 9.69
C VAL A 120 7.96 -6.21 9.68
N ILE A 121 8.41 -5.83 8.49
CA ILE A 121 9.31 -4.69 8.26
C ILE A 121 8.64 -3.80 7.22
N GLN A 122 8.55 -2.49 7.49
CA GLN A 122 7.98 -1.52 6.55
C GLN A 122 6.62 -1.95 5.96
N LYS A 123 5.73 -2.50 6.81
CA LYS A 123 4.40 -3.01 6.43
C LYS A 123 4.41 -4.27 5.52
N SER A 124 5.57 -4.86 5.25
CA SER A 124 5.73 -6.11 4.51
C SER A 124 6.05 -7.28 5.47
N PRO A 125 5.36 -8.43 5.35
CA PRO A 125 5.72 -9.63 6.08
C PRO A 125 7.16 -10.05 5.83
N ILE A 126 7.83 -10.48 6.89
CA ILE A 126 9.16 -11.06 6.83
C ILE A 126 9.00 -12.56 6.67
N LEU A 127 9.46 -13.12 5.56
CA LEU A 127 9.50 -14.56 5.31
C LEU A 127 10.84 -15.13 5.72
N CYS A 128 10.83 -16.35 6.25
CA CYS A 128 12.04 -17.08 6.55
C CYS A 128 12.72 -17.55 5.26
N GLN A 129 14.06 -17.56 5.23
CA GLN A 129 14.83 -18.02 4.08
C GLN A 129 14.45 -19.44 3.67
N SER A 130 14.32 -20.36 4.63
CA SER A 130 13.88 -21.74 4.43
C SER A 130 12.53 -21.82 3.72
N TYR A 131 11.58 -20.96 4.08
CA TYR A 131 10.27 -20.89 3.44
C TYR A 131 10.37 -20.33 2.01
N CYS A 132 11.20 -19.30 1.79
CA CYS A 132 11.47 -18.78 0.46
C CYS A 132 12.10 -19.81 -0.46
N ASN A 133 13.04 -20.63 0.03
CA ASN A 133 13.62 -21.74 -0.73
C ASN A 133 12.55 -22.75 -1.14
N LEU A 134 11.69 -23.18 -0.20
CA LEU A 134 10.63 -24.13 -0.50
C LEU A 134 9.60 -23.59 -1.50
N TRP A 135 9.30 -22.30 -1.42
CA TRP A 135 8.41 -21.62 -2.36
C TRP A 135 9.07 -21.51 -3.74
N TYR A 136 10.32 -21.07 -3.82
CA TYR A 136 11.08 -21.01 -5.07
C TYR A 136 11.14 -22.38 -5.75
N ASP A 137 11.53 -23.42 -5.02
CA ASP A 137 11.60 -24.80 -5.54
C ASP A 137 10.24 -25.30 -6.04
N ALA A 138 9.16 -24.91 -5.37
CA ALA A 138 7.80 -25.25 -5.80
C ALA A 138 7.41 -24.59 -7.12
N CYS A 139 8.01 -23.45 -7.46
CA CYS A 139 7.72 -22.62 -8.63
C CYS A 139 8.82 -22.66 -9.69
N TYR A 140 9.87 -23.49 -9.52
CA TYR A 140 11.11 -23.44 -10.30
C TYR A 140 10.90 -23.52 -11.82
N GLU A 141 9.96 -24.37 -12.26
CA GLU A 141 9.57 -24.58 -13.66
C GLU A 141 8.33 -23.77 -14.08
N ASP A 142 7.67 -23.07 -13.14
CA ASP A 142 6.47 -22.31 -13.45
C ASP A 142 6.84 -21.00 -14.17
N TYR A 143 5.94 -20.53 -15.04
CA TYR A 143 6.19 -19.38 -15.90
C TYR A 143 5.66 -18.09 -15.29
N PHE A 144 6.48 -17.04 -15.36
CA PHE A 144 6.17 -15.73 -14.83
C PHE A 144 6.32 -14.65 -15.89
N ASP A 145 5.51 -13.61 -15.75
CA ASP A 145 5.59 -12.42 -16.56
C ASP A 145 6.35 -11.34 -15.79
N ASN A 146 7.41 -10.81 -16.41
CA ASN A 146 8.25 -9.76 -15.83
C ASN A 146 7.65 -8.39 -16.13
N ILE A 147 6.49 -8.09 -15.53
CA ILE A 147 5.91 -6.75 -15.61
C ILE A 147 6.33 -5.95 -14.37
N GLN A 148 7.42 -5.18 -14.48
CA GLN A 148 7.78 -4.09 -13.53
C GLN A 148 6.65 -3.04 -13.33
N ASN A 149 5.59 -3.14 -14.14
CA ASN A 149 4.45 -2.24 -14.23
C ASN A 149 3.10 -2.97 -14.11
N SER A 150 3.00 -4.02 -13.28
CA SER A 150 1.78 -4.82 -13.17
C SER A 150 0.53 -3.95 -12.89
N TYR A 151 -0.51 -4.17 -13.68
CA TYR A 151 -1.82 -3.51 -13.60
C TYR A 151 -2.53 -3.74 -12.25
N ILE A 152 -2.05 -4.72 -11.47
CA ILE A 152 -2.56 -5.11 -10.15
C ILE A 152 -2.29 -4.03 -9.07
N ARG A 153 -1.52 -2.98 -9.38
CA ARG A 153 -1.34 -1.82 -8.47
C ARG A 153 -2.59 -0.96 -8.27
N ASN A 154 -3.65 -1.14 -9.06
CA ASN A 154 -4.86 -0.31 -9.03
C ASN A 154 -6.04 -0.90 -8.24
N ILE A 155 -5.85 -2.00 -7.51
CA ILE A 155 -6.91 -2.54 -6.64
C ILE A 155 -6.80 -1.83 -5.28
N GLU A 156 -7.68 -0.84 -5.06
CA GLU A 156 -7.68 0.02 -3.86
C GLU A 156 -7.66 -0.73 -2.52
N ASP A 157 -8.16 -1.97 -2.49
CA ASP A 157 -8.29 -2.79 -1.27
C ASP A 157 -7.03 -3.64 -0.96
N ILE A 158 -6.02 -3.66 -1.83
CA ILE A 158 -4.78 -4.45 -1.66
C ILE A 158 -3.50 -3.64 -1.91
N SER A 159 -3.56 -2.31 -1.84
CA SER A 159 -2.41 -1.42 -2.12
C SER A 159 -1.18 -1.68 -1.24
N PHE A 160 -1.33 -2.46 -0.18
CA PHE A 160 -0.27 -2.88 0.74
C PHE A 160 0.54 -4.10 0.25
N ILE A 161 0.06 -4.84 -0.76
CA ILE A 161 0.77 -5.98 -1.36
C ILE A 161 1.40 -5.52 -2.68
N ARG A 162 2.73 -5.61 -2.76
CA ARG A 162 3.49 -5.20 -3.96
C ARG A 162 3.98 -6.42 -4.72
N LEU A 163 3.41 -6.71 -5.88
CA LEU A 163 3.84 -7.83 -6.73
C LEU A 163 4.57 -7.29 -7.97
N ASN A 164 5.89 -7.50 -8.02
CA ASN A 164 6.74 -7.16 -9.16
C ASN A 164 6.97 -8.35 -10.10
N LEU A 165 6.69 -9.56 -9.62
CA LEU A 165 6.64 -10.78 -10.41
C LEU A 165 5.24 -11.38 -10.27
N ILE A 166 4.58 -11.62 -11.40
CA ILE A 166 3.25 -12.24 -11.42
C ILE A 166 3.29 -13.51 -12.26
N PRO A 167 2.48 -14.54 -11.93
CA PRO A 167 2.37 -15.72 -12.77
C PRO A 167 1.91 -15.34 -14.18
N CYS A 168 2.46 -16.04 -15.17
CA CYS A 168 2.10 -15.86 -16.56
C CYS A 168 0.63 -16.27 -16.77
N THR A 169 -0.12 -15.45 -17.50
CA THR A 169 -1.53 -15.67 -17.86
C THR A 169 -1.72 -15.66 -19.36
N ASP A 170 -2.92 -15.99 -19.84
CA ASP A 170 -3.28 -15.84 -21.28
C ASP A 170 -3.09 -14.41 -21.83
N SER A 171 -3.02 -13.41 -20.95
CA SER A 171 -2.82 -11.99 -21.31
C SER A 171 -1.38 -11.53 -21.23
N SER A 172 -0.46 -12.40 -20.82
CA SER A 172 0.95 -12.09 -20.65
C SER A 172 1.67 -12.06 -22.00
N THR A 173 2.50 -11.04 -22.22
CA THR A 173 3.20 -10.83 -23.50
C THR A 173 4.50 -11.60 -23.58
N ILE A 174 5.25 -11.67 -22.47
CA ILE A 174 6.54 -12.35 -22.38
C ILE A 174 6.54 -13.17 -21.10
N CYS A 175 6.74 -14.47 -21.24
CA CYS A 175 6.82 -15.38 -20.09
C CYS A 175 8.10 -16.18 -20.13
N SER A 176 8.74 -16.30 -18.97
CA SER A 176 9.93 -17.11 -18.77
C SER A 176 9.73 -18.02 -17.56
N PRO A 177 10.33 -19.22 -17.54
CA PRO A 177 10.33 -20.03 -16.33
C PRO A 177 11.09 -19.32 -15.21
N LEU A 178 10.71 -19.54 -13.95
CA LEU A 178 11.27 -18.81 -12.81
C LEU A 178 12.80 -18.87 -12.75
N HIS A 179 13.38 -20.05 -12.97
CA HIS A 179 14.83 -20.24 -12.92
C HIS A 179 15.61 -19.45 -13.99
N ALA A 180 14.95 -19.04 -15.07
CA ALA A 180 15.54 -18.17 -16.08
C ALA A 180 15.43 -16.66 -15.72
N ILE A 181 14.58 -16.32 -14.75
CA ILE A 181 14.38 -14.95 -14.25
C ILE A 181 15.30 -14.67 -13.07
N THR A 182 15.34 -15.57 -12.10
CA THR A 182 16.25 -15.49 -10.94
C THR A 182 16.65 -16.87 -10.46
N LEU A 183 17.89 -16.98 -9.98
CA LEU A 183 18.46 -18.16 -9.32
C LEU A 183 18.48 -18.01 -7.79
N ASP A 184 18.06 -16.86 -7.26
CA ASP A 184 18.05 -16.55 -5.84
C ASP A 184 16.61 -16.61 -5.27
N PRO A 185 16.30 -17.60 -4.41
CA PRO A 185 15.01 -17.68 -3.73
C PRO A 185 14.65 -16.43 -2.92
N THR A 186 15.67 -15.73 -2.41
CA THR A 186 15.51 -14.49 -1.63
C THR A 186 14.99 -13.36 -2.52
N GLU A 187 15.58 -13.24 -3.71
CA GLU A 187 15.15 -12.31 -4.75
C GLU A 187 13.73 -12.64 -5.21
N PHE A 188 13.40 -13.93 -5.42
CA PHE A 188 12.04 -14.34 -5.77
C PHE A 188 10.99 -13.90 -4.73
N CYS A 189 11.26 -14.10 -3.44
CA CYS A 189 10.38 -13.60 -2.38
C CYS A 189 10.25 -12.06 -2.40
N SER A 190 11.36 -11.36 -2.62
CA SER A 190 11.41 -9.89 -2.69
C SER A 190 10.63 -9.34 -3.88
N LEU A 191 10.74 -9.99 -5.05
CA LEU A 191 9.95 -9.68 -6.24
C LEU A 191 8.45 -9.91 -6.02
N ASN A 192 8.09 -10.79 -5.09
CA ASN A 192 6.71 -11.00 -4.66
C ASN A 192 6.26 -10.09 -3.50
N GLY A 193 7.07 -9.09 -3.12
CA GLY A 193 6.69 -8.06 -2.15
C GLY A 193 6.96 -8.39 -0.69
N PHE A 194 7.71 -9.46 -0.44
CA PHE A 194 8.03 -9.91 0.91
C PHE A 194 9.45 -9.52 1.30
N SER A 195 9.63 -9.17 2.57
CA SER A 195 10.97 -9.05 3.15
C SER A 195 11.45 -10.45 3.53
N THR A 196 12.76 -10.67 3.55
CA THR A 196 13.33 -11.97 3.94
C THR A 196 14.24 -11.82 5.15
N HIS A 197 14.37 -12.89 5.93
CA HIS A 197 15.32 -12.97 7.03
C HIS A 197 15.92 -14.37 7.10
N GLN A 198 17.19 -14.46 7.48
CA GLN A 198 17.85 -15.74 7.64
C GLN A 198 17.24 -16.51 8.81
N ASP A 199 17.10 -17.83 8.67
CA ASP A 199 16.63 -18.67 9.75
C ASP A 199 17.65 -18.64 10.90
N PHE A 200 17.25 -18.14 12.07
CA PHE A 200 18.04 -18.36 13.29
C PHE A 200 17.91 -19.82 13.70
N HIS A 201 18.87 -20.65 13.28
CA HIS A 201 19.13 -21.91 13.97
C HIS A 201 19.72 -21.57 15.34
N SER A 202 18.92 -21.64 16.40
CA SER A 202 19.41 -21.53 17.77
C SER A 202 20.49 -22.58 18.02
N SER A 203 21.75 -22.19 17.86
CA SER A 203 22.92 -22.86 18.37
C SER A 203 23.76 -21.79 19.04
N SER A 204 23.63 -21.70 20.37
CA SER A 204 24.56 -21.02 21.29
C SER A 204 24.95 -19.57 20.95
N GLY A 205 24.18 -18.59 21.43
CA GLY A 205 24.60 -17.19 21.52
C GLY A 205 24.25 -16.63 22.91
N PRO A 206 25.13 -15.83 23.55
CA PRO A 206 24.93 -15.41 24.94
C PRO A 206 23.76 -14.43 25.05
N ALA A 207 22.95 -14.65 26.08
CA ALA A 207 21.86 -13.77 26.47
C ALA A 207 22.40 -12.41 26.90
N GLY A 208 22.45 -11.45 25.98
CA GLY A 208 22.98 -10.13 26.27
C GLY A 208 22.99 -9.23 25.06
N LEU A 209 21.81 -8.75 24.67
CA LEU A 209 21.47 -7.40 24.19
C LEU A 209 20.07 -7.46 23.56
N THR A 210 19.28 -6.42 23.77
CA THR A 210 17.90 -6.25 23.29
C THR A 210 17.81 -6.12 21.77
N GLU A 211 18.21 -7.17 21.07
CA GLU A 211 18.00 -7.34 19.65
C GLU A 211 16.59 -7.92 19.50
N TYR A 212 15.71 -7.22 18.76
CA TYR A 212 14.44 -7.79 18.36
C TYR A 212 14.74 -9.15 17.74
N ASN A 213 14.41 -10.25 18.42
CA ASN A 213 14.30 -11.57 17.81
C ASN A 213 13.29 -11.39 16.68
N THR A 214 13.79 -11.09 15.49
CA THR A 214 12.96 -10.77 14.34
C THR A 214 12.52 -12.11 13.80
N GLU A 215 11.50 -12.67 14.46
CA GLU A 215 10.88 -13.90 14.04
C GLU A 215 10.35 -13.69 12.61
N CYS A 216 10.63 -14.62 11.72
CA CYS A 216 10.12 -14.61 10.36
C CYS A 216 8.94 -15.59 10.24
N PHE A 217 8.12 -15.41 9.19
CA PHE A 217 7.05 -16.33 8.87
C PHE A 217 7.60 -17.49 8.04
N ASN A 218 7.46 -18.71 8.57
CA ASN A 218 7.97 -19.94 7.97
C ASN A 218 6.88 -20.80 7.31
N GLY A 219 5.69 -20.23 7.06
CA GLY A 219 4.54 -20.97 6.56
C GLY A 219 3.68 -21.63 7.64
N VAL A 220 4.06 -21.54 8.92
CA VAL A 220 3.26 -22.02 10.05
C VAL A 220 2.47 -20.85 10.65
N PRO A 221 1.13 -20.88 10.64
CA PRO A 221 0.32 -19.78 11.17
C PRO A 221 0.41 -19.73 12.69
N ALA A 222 0.49 -18.54 13.26
CA ALA A 222 0.49 -18.30 14.71
C ALA A 222 -0.74 -18.94 15.39
N ALA A 223 -1.87 -18.98 14.70
CA ALA A 223 -3.11 -19.64 15.12
C ALA A 223 -3.00 -21.16 15.36
N SER A 224 -1.98 -21.82 14.79
CA SER A 224 -1.74 -23.25 15.00
C SER A 224 -0.85 -23.57 16.21
N VAL A 225 -0.01 -22.62 16.63
CA VAL A 225 0.96 -22.80 17.72
C VAL A 225 0.53 -22.10 19.00
N LEU A 226 -0.13 -20.95 18.88
CA LEU A 226 -0.51 -20.10 19.99
C LEU A 226 -1.98 -20.29 20.39
N LYS A 227 -2.30 -19.83 21.60
CA LYS A 227 -3.69 -19.80 22.08
C LYS A 227 -4.57 -18.94 21.16
N PRO A 228 -5.85 -19.31 20.98
CA PRO A 228 -6.81 -18.51 20.21
C PRO A 228 -6.84 -17.04 20.64
N GLY A 229 -7.16 -16.16 19.69
CA GLY A 229 -7.38 -14.74 19.94
C GLY A 229 -8.62 -14.48 20.79
N ILE A 230 -8.86 -13.20 21.10
CA ILE A 230 -10.06 -12.79 21.83
C ILE A 230 -11.25 -12.92 20.90
N LYS A 231 -12.29 -13.64 21.35
CA LYS A 231 -13.57 -13.64 20.64
C LYS A 231 -14.09 -12.22 20.60
N GLN A 232 -14.25 -11.66 19.41
CA GLN A 232 -14.94 -10.41 19.25
C GLN A 232 -16.36 -10.67 19.76
N LYS A 233 -16.74 -10.06 20.90
CA LYS A 233 -18.16 -10.04 21.27
C LYS A 233 -18.84 -9.40 20.06
N THR A 234 -19.86 -10.05 19.51
CA THR A 234 -20.79 -9.47 18.53
C THR A 234 -21.53 -8.33 19.20
N GLN A 235 -20.80 -7.30 19.61
CA GLN A 235 -21.36 -6.00 19.81
C GLN A 235 -21.71 -5.56 18.41
N SER A 236 -23.01 -5.48 18.17
CA SER A 236 -23.59 -4.49 17.26
C SER A 236 -23.12 -3.09 17.69
N TYR A 237 -21.82 -2.83 17.61
CA TYR A 237 -21.33 -1.51 17.35
C TYR A 237 -21.86 -1.22 15.96
N LYS A 238 -23.00 -0.53 15.91
CA LYS A 238 -23.28 0.42 14.84
C LYS A 238 -22.01 1.26 14.74
N TYR A 239 -21.07 0.83 13.91
CA TYR A 239 -20.12 1.72 13.31
C TYR A 239 -21.02 2.74 12.64
N LYS A 240 -21.16 3.92 13.26
CA LYS A 240 -21.78 5.05 12.58
C LYS A 240 -20.85 5.25 11.39
N ARG A 241 -21.23 4.69 10.23
CA ARG A 241 -20.73 5.18 8.95
C ARG A 241 -20.76 6.70 9.09
N PRO A 242 -19.63 7.40 8.86
CA PRO A 242 -19.69 8.84 8.70
C PRO A 242 -20.84 9.09 7.74
N GLN A 243 -21.87 9.83 8.19
CA GLN A 243 -22.99 10.16 7.32
C GLN A 243 -22.38 10.93 6.15
N TYR A 244 -22.19 10.24 5.04
CA TYR A 244 -21.75 10.83 3.80
C TYR A 244 -22.82 11.84 3.42
N ASN A 245 -22.54 13.10 3.74
CA ASN A 245 -23.49 14.18 3.64
C ASN A 245 -23.74 14.41 2.14
N LYS A 246 -24.92 14.00 1.68
CA LYS A 246 -25.33 13.90 0.26
C LYS A 246 -25.36 15.26 -0.47
N LYS A 247 -24.92 16.35 0.17
CA LYS A 247 -24.75 17.70 -0.38
C LYS A 247 -23.42 17.95 -1.12
N SER A 248 -22.47 17.00 -1.13
CA SER A 248 -21.14 17.18 -1.77
C SER A 248 -21.08 16.88 -3.28
N LYS A 249 -22.13 16.31 -3.88
CA LYS A 249 -22.08 15.77 -5.26
C LYS A 249 -21.85 16.83 -6.37
N ALA A 250 -22.09 18.12 -6.10
CA ALA A 250 -21.85 19.19 -7.07
C ALA A 250 -20.40 19.75 -7.04
N LYS A 251 -19.75 19.80 -5.86
CA LYS A 251 -18.37 20.32 -5.75
C LYS A 251 -17.30 19.30 -6.15
N ASN A 252 -17.61 18.01 -6.03
CA ASN A 252 -16.65 16.94 -6.36
C ASN A 252 -16.46 16.75 -7.87
N LYS A 253 -17.45 17.14 -8.71
CA LYS A 253 -17.36 17.01 -10.16
C LYS A 253 -16.35 18.02 -10.76
N PHE A 254 -16.30 19.25 -10.24
CA PHE A 254 -15.30 20.23 -10.66
C PHE A 254 -13.88 19.80 -10.24
N TYR A 255 -13.75 19.25 -9.03
CA TYR A 255 -12.47 18.78 -8.53
C TYR A 255 -11.89 17.61 -9.34
N GLN A 256 -12.74 16.67 -9.74
CA GLN A 256 -12.30 15.57 -10.63
C GLN A 256 -11.95 16.06 -12.03
N ILE A 257 -12.70 17.00 -12.62
CA ILE A 257 -12.35 17.58 -13.92
C ILE A 257 -11.00 18.32 -13.88
N VAL A 258 -10.74 19.09 -12.80
CA VAL A 258 -9.46 19.78 -12.62
C VAL A 258 -8.32 18.77 -12.42
N ARG A 259 -8.51 17.72 -11.62
CA ARG A 259 -7.50 16.68 -11.41
C ARG A 259 -7.17 15.95 -12.72
N ASP A 260 -8.17 15.55 -13.49
CA ASP A 260 -7.98 14.85 -14.76
C ASP A 260 -7.23 15.73 -15.78
N HIS A 261 -7.48 17.05 -15.81
CA HIS A 261 -6.75 17.97 -16.69
C HIS A 261 -5.31 18.23 -16.23
N VAL A 262 -5.07 18.31 -14.93
CA VAL A 262 -3.72 18.49 -14.36
C VAL A 262 -2.88 17.24 -14.58
N ASP A 263 -3.43 16.03 -14.42
CA ASP A 263 -2.71 14.78 -14.64
C ASP A 263 -2.35 14.58 -16.12
N VAL A 264 -3.22 14.96 -17.06
CA VAL A 264 -2.90 14.94 -18.51
C VAL A 264 -1.78 15.93 -18.85
N LEU A 265 -1.76 17.11 -18.24
CA LEU A 265 -0.70 18.10 -18.42
C LEU A 265 0.64 17.62 -17.83
N LEU A 266 0.62 17.05 -16.62
CA LEU A 266 1.83 16.54 -15.96
C LEU A 266 2.39 15.30 -16.65
N LYS A 267 1.55 14.43 -17.21
CA LYS A 267 2.00 13.20 -17.90
C LYS A 267 2.71 13.50 -19.23
N ASN A 268 2.40 14.63 -19.86
CA ASN A 268 3.05 15.05 -21.11
C ASN A 268 4.29 15.94 -20.89
N ILE A 269 4.49 16.43 -19.67
CA ILE A 269 5.59 17.33 -19.31
C ILE A 269 6.56 16.55 -18.41
N LYS A 270 7.57 15.91 -19.01
CA LYS A 270 8.71 15.32 -18.27
C LYS A 270 9.64 16.41 -17.72
N VAL A 271 9.11 17.26 -16.85
CA VAL A 271 9.91 18.30 -16.18
C VAL A 271 10.18 17.84 -14.75
N PRO A 272 11.45 17.72 -14.33
CA PRO A 272 11.79 17.37 -12.97
C PRO A 272 11.14 18.33 -11.97
N LEU A 273 10.61 17.82 -10.86
CA LEU A 273 10.05 18.59 -9.74
C LEU A 273 10.91 19.82 -9.32
N PRO A 274 12.26 19.72 -9.27
CA PRO A 274 13.11 20.88 -8.95
C PRO A 274 12.97 22.05 -9.93
N VAL A 275 12.73 21.76 -11.21
CA VAL A 275 12.57 22.78 -12.26
C VAL A 275 11.23 23.50 -12.10
N ILE A 276 10.17 22.78 -11.74
CA ILE A 276 8.85 23.37 -11.45
C ILE A 276 8.94 24.30 -10.23
N ALA A 277 9.64 23.88 -9.17
CA ALA A 277 9.89 24.71 -8.00
C ALA A 277 10.69 25.97 -8.37
N PHE A 278 11.73 25.84 -9.20
CA PHE A 278 12.55 26.97 -9.64
C PHE A 278 11.77 27.98 -10.48
N ILE A 279 10.95 27.52 -11.43
CA ILE A 279 10.05 28.38 -12.23
C ILE A 279 9.07 29.11 -11.31
N SER A 280 8.53 28.42 -10.31
CA SER A 280 7.59 29.01 -9.34
C SER A 280 8.27 30.12 -8.52
N ILE A 281 9.50 29.92 -8.08
CA ILE A 281 10.29 30.93 -7.34
C ILE A 281 10.56 32.16 -8.22
N ILE A 282 10.97 31.95 -9.48
CA ILE A 282 11.20 33.06 -10.42
C ILE A 282 9.91 33.84 -10.67
N LEU A 283 8.77 33.14 -10.83
CA LEU A 283 7.48 33.79 -11.05
C LEU A 283 7.10 34.67 -9.85
N ILE A 284 7.26 34.16 -8.63
CA ILE A 284 7.00 34.90 -7.39
C ILE A 284 7.91 36.13 -7.30
N TRP A 285 9.20 35.98 -7.60
CA TRP A 285 10.16 37.09 -7.58
C TRP A 285 9.81 38.17 -8.61
N MET A 286 9.47 37.79 -9.84
CA MET A 286 9.01 38.69 -10.90
C MET A 286 7.75 39.47 -10.50
N ILE A 287 6.77 38.79 -9.90
CA ILE A 287 5.55 39.43 -9.40
C ILE A 287 5.89 40.46 -8.31
N ASN A 288 6.82 40.13 -7.40
CA ASN A 288 7.23 41.05 -6.34
C ASN A 288 7.95 42.30 -6.88
N GLN A 289 8.79 42.13 -7.91
CA GLN A 289 9.44 43.26 -8.59
C GLN A 289 8.43 44.18 -9.28
N ILE A 290 7.43 43.60 -9.95
CA ILE A 290 6.37 44.38 -10.58
C ILE A 290 5.57 45.17 -9.53
N ILE A 291 5.23 44.55 -8.39
CA ILE A 291 4.52 45.24 -7.30
C ILE A 291 5.33 46.43 -6.77
N ASN A 292 6.63 46.23 -6.52
CA ASN A 292 7.52 47.30 -6.05
C ASN A 292 7.70 48.43 -7.08
N PHE A 293 7.61 48.14 -8.37
CA PHE A 293 7.68 49.17 -9.41
C PHE A 293 6.43 50.06 -9.47
N PHE A 294 5.28 49.56 -9.01
CA PHE A 294 4.00 50.28 -9.06
C PHE A 294 3.61 50.97 -7.74
N ILE A 295 4.37 50.77 -6.65
CA ILE A 295 4.22 51.46 -5.37
C ILE A 295 5.18 52.64 -5.34
#